data_AF-A0A9E6BZI0-F1
#
_entry.id   AF-A0A9E6BZI0-F1
#
_cell.length_a   1.000
_cell.length_b   1.000
_cell.length_c   1.000
_cell.angle_alpha   90.00
_cell.angle_beta   90.00
_cell.angle_gamma   90.00
#
_symmetry.space_group_name_H-M   'P 1'
#
loop_
_entity.id
_entity.type
_entity.pdbx_description
1 polymer ?
#
loop_
_entity_poly.entity_id
_entity_poly.type
_entity_poly.pdbx_seq_one_letter_code
_entity_poly.pdbx_strand_id
1 'polypeptide(L)'
;MRPYSTGQDKLARMIDELLEAAGDGAHEDLVRELIVSAIKLYHDRADRGDVKLINAAVKEMRYSTLVFSRYRDIPKVTVFGSARTGKGEPNYQLAYDFARTMVHERGWMVVTGAGPGIMQAGNEGAGADHSFGVNIRLPFEDSANPYLDTERIINFKYFFTRKVGFIKESHAFALFPGGFGTMDETFELLTLVQTGKSDLHPIVLLEAEGTGYWETFNQFVREDLLGKGLISPDDLSIYKTTSSVENAVDEICHFYANYQSQRYVDGLLIIRLHQAPSAEDLARLNEEFSDIVAKGAIEVIEATPAEVKDGDSIDASRVALHFTRRSYGRLRQFVDALNELVEPRPVVHPPPTFNI
;
A
#
# COMPACT_ATOMS: atom_id res chain seq x y z
N MET A 1 23.83 -2.52 -17.92
CA MET A 1 22.57 -2.69 -18.67
C MET A 1 22.64 -1.80 -19.92
N ARG A 2 22.16 -2.22 -21.10
CA ARG A 2 22.17 -1.32 -22.28
C ARG A 2 21.16 -0.19 -22.05
N PRO A 3 21.43 1.06 -22.47
CA PRO A 3 20.46 2.15 -22.35
C PRO A 3 19.16 1.78 -23.09
N TYR A 4 18.01 1.96 -22.45
CA TYR A 4 16.74 1.72 -23.10
C TYR A 4 16.50 2.79 -24.18
N SER A 5 16.70 2.42 -25.45
CA SER A 5 16.73 3.37 -26.57
C SER A 5 15.88 2.92 -27.75
N THR A 6 15.66 3.84 -28.70
CA THR A 6 15.00 3.58 -30.00
C THR A 6 15.94 2.90 -31.02
N GLY A 7 17.24 2.82 -30.74
CA GLY A 7 18.26 2.35 -31.67
C GLY A 7 18.56 3.31 -32.84
N GLN A 8 18.02 4.55 -32.82
CA GLN A 8 18.23 5.55 -33.87
C GLN A 8 18.76 6.87 -33.30
N ASP A 9 20.00 7.23 -33.65
CA ASP A 9 20.71 8.41 -33.10
C ASP A 9 20.00 9.74 -33.37
N LYS A 10 19.28 9.84 -34.50
CA LYS A 10 18.49 11.04 -34.81
C LYS A 10 17.33 11.20 -33.82
N LEU A 11 16.61 10.12 -33.52
CA LEU A 11 15.49 10.16 -32.57
C LEU A 11 15.98 10.39 -31.15
N ALA A 12 17.12 9.81 -30.77
CA ALA A 12 17.72 10.07 -29.46
C ALA A 12 17.97 11.58 -29.26
N ARG A 13 18.65 12.23 -30.21
CA ARG A 13 18.89 13.69 -30.16
C ARG A 13 17.61 14.53 -30.10
N MET A 14 16.57 14.15 -30.86
CA MET A 14 15.28 14.85 -30.80
C MET A 14 14.58 14.68 -29.45
N ILE A 15 14.76 13.55 -28.77
CA ILE A 15 14.23 13.35 -27.42
C ILE A 15 15.00 14.24 -26.43
N ASP A 16 16.33 14.36 -26.58
CA ASP A 16 17.17 15.25 -25.77
C ASP A 16 16.70 16.71 -25.91
N GLU A 17 16.58 17.18 -27.15
CA GLU A 17 16.10 18.54 -27.47
C GLU A 17 14.68 18.78 -26.91
N LEU A 18 13.81 17.76 -26.95
CA LEU A 18 12.46 17.87 -26.40
C LEU A 18 12.46 18.00 -24.88
N LEU A 19 13.32 17.24 -24.18
CA LEU A 19 13.45 17.29 -22.73
C LEU A 19 14.08 18.61 -22.29
N GLU A 20 15.13 19.07 -22.98
CA GLU A 20 15.73 20.39 -22.76
C GLU A 20 14.70 21.52 -22.95
N ALA A 21 13.89 21.44 -24.01
CA ALA A 21 12.84 22.43 -24.28
C ALA A 21 11.69 22.39 -23.26
N ALA A 22 11.43 21.24 -22.64
CA ALA A 22 10.42 21.10 -21.58
C ALA A 22 10.84 21.78 -20.27
N GLY A 23 12.14 22.10 -20.11
CA GLY A 23 12.71 22.76 -18.95
C GLY A 23 13.12 21.80 -17.83
N ASP A 24 13.52 22.36 -16.69
CA ASP A 24 14.05 21.58 -15.56
C ASP A 24 12.98 20.65 -14.96
N GLY A 25 13.22 19.34 -15.09
CA GLY A 25 12.40 18.28 -14.51
C GLY A 25 13.25 17.25 -13.78
N ALA A 26 12.71 16.67 -12.71
CA ALA A 26 13.37 15.57 -12.00
C ALA A 26 13.21 14.24 -12.77
N HIS A 27 14.18 13.34 -12.62
CA HIS A 27 14.15 11.97 -13.18
C HIS A 27 14.03 11.92 -14.72
N GLU A 28 14.80 12.77 -15.41
CA GLU A 28 14.83 12.86 -16.88
C GLU A 28 15.07 11.50 -17.56
N ASP A 29 15.90 10.65 -16.94
CA ASP A 29 16.19 9.30 -17.41
C ASP A 29 14.92 8.44 -17.55
N LEU A 30 14.04 8.43 -16.55
CA LEU A 30 12.78 7.68 -16.59
C LEU A 30 11.76 8.31 -17.55
N VAL A 31 11.71 9.64 -17.63
CA VAL A 31 10.83 10.34 -18.58
C VAL A 31 11.24 10.05 -20.03
N ARG A 32 12.55 10.02 -20.30
CA ARG A 32 13.09 9.58 -21.59
C ARG A 32 12.63 8.17 -21.93
N GLU A 33 12.70 7.23 -20.99
CA GLU A 33 12.27 5.84 -21.25
C GLU A 33 10.77 5.74 -21.59
N LEU A 34 9.93 6.58 -20.99
CA LEU A 34 8.50 6.68 -21.35
C LEU A 34 8.32 7.17 -22.80
N ILE A 35 9.07 8.19 -23.22
CA ILE A 35 9.03 8.69 -24.61
C ILE A 35 9.51 7.61 -25.58
N VAL A 36 10.62 6.94 -25.26
CA VAL A 36 11.16 5.83 -26.07
C VAL A 36 10.12 4.71 -26.19
N SER A 37 9.41 4.37 -25.12
CA SER A 37 8.36 3.34 -25.13
C SER A 37 7.19 3.72 -26.02
N ALA A 38 6.75 4.98 -26.00
CA ALA A 38 5.69 5.47 -26.89
C ALA A 38 6.10 5.39 -28.38
N ILE A 39 7.36 5.71 -28.70
CA ILE A 39 7.90 5.60 -30.06
C ILE A 39 8.00 4.14 -30.51
N LYS A 40 8.46 3.24 -29.63
CA LYS A 40 8.49 1.79 -29.91
C LYS A 40 7.10 1.26 -30.20
N LEU A 41 6.10 1.63 -29.38
CA LEU A 41 4.71 1.24 -29.60
C LEU A 41 4.19 1.66 -30.99
N TYR A 42 4.60 2.84 -31.47
CA TYR A 42 4.28 3.30 -32.82
C TYR A 42 4.99 2.47 -33.90
N HIS A 43 6.29 2.18 -33.74
CA HIS A 43 7.05 1.38 -34.70
C HIS A 43 6.61 -0.10 -34.75
N ASP A 44 6.18 -0.66 -33.62
CA ASP A 44 5.66 -2.02 -33.51
C ASP A 44 4.30 -2.18 -34.20
N ARG A 45 3.68 -1.07 -34.67
CA ARG A 45 2.36 -1.04 -35.29
C ARG A 45 1.28 -1.69 -34.42
N ALA A 46 1.38 -1.46 -33.11
CA ALA A 46 0.40 -1.95 -32.14
C ALA A 46 -1.02 -1.54 -32.55
N ASP A 47 -2.00 -2.41 -32.31
CA ASP A 47 -3.37 -2.13 -32.69
C ASP A 47 -3.97 -1.01 -31.81
N ARG A 48 -5.08 -0.43 -32.29
CA ARG A 48 -5.70 0.72 -31.65
C ARG A 48 -6.19 0.42 -30.23
N GLY A 49 -6.58 -0.82 -29.93
CA GLY A 49 -6.99 -1.26 -28.60
C GLY A 49 -5.84 -1.17 -27.61
N ASP A 50 -4.69 -1.76 -27.96
CA ASP A 50 -3.47 -1.74 -27.15
C ASP A 50 -2.98 -0.32 -26.88
N VAL A 51 -2.90 0.52 -27.93
CA VAL A 51 -2.49 1.93 -27.77
C VAL A 51 -3.44 2.69 -26.86
N LYS A 52 -4.76 2.42 -26.95
CA LYS A 52 -5.75 3.05 -26.07
C LYS A 52 -5.59 2.62 -24.62
N LEU A 53 -5.35 1.33 -24.38
CA LEU A 53 -5.15 0.77 -23.05
C LEU A 53 -3.93 1.42 -22.37
N ILE A 54 -2.77 1.38 -23.03
CA ILE A 54 -1.51 1.93 -22.50
C ILE A 54 -1.64 3.44 -22.26
N ASN A 55 -2.15 4.19 -23.24
CA ASN A 55 -2.32 5.64 -23.11
C ASN A 55 -3.27 6.03 -21.97
N ALA A 56 -4.38 5.30 -21.80
CA ALA A 56 -5.30 5.54 -20.70
C ALA A 56 -4.67 5.18 -19.35
N ALA A 57 -3.99 4.03 -19.25
CA ALA A 57 -3.31 3.61 -18.02
C ALA A 57 -2.26 4.64 -17.57
N VAL A 58 -1.41 5.11 -18.49
CA VAL A 58 -0.41 6.16 -18.19
C VAL A 58 -1.09 7.45 -17.72
N LYS A 59 -2.18 7.88 -18.37
CA LYS A 59 -2.92 9.10 -17.98
C LYS A 59 -3.56 8.97 -16.60
N GLU A 60 -4.16 7.81 -16.31
CA GLU A 60 -4.78 7.51 -15.02
C GLU A 60 -3.74 7.50 -13.90
N MET A 61 -2.64 6.78 -14.07
CA MET A 61 -1.57 6.70 -13.07
C MET A 61 -0.90 8.06 -12.83
N ARG A 62 -0.66 8.84 -13.89
CA ARG A 62 -0.11 10.21 -13.78
C ARG A 62 -1.05 11.13 -13.01
N TYR A 63 -2.35 11.11 -13.34
CA TYR A 63 -3.32 11.97 -12.67
C TYR A 63 -3.54 11.56 -11.21
N SER A 64 -3.68 10.26 -10.94
CA SER A 64 -3.76 9.72 -9.58
C SER A 64 -2.55 10.16 -8.74
N THR A 65 -1.33 9.98 -9.27
CA THR A 65 -0.10 10.41 -8.58
C THR A 65 -0.07 11.91 -8.33
N LEU A 66 -0.56 12.74 -9.26
CA LEU A 66 -0.64 14.21 -9.08
C LEU A 66 -1.60 14.61 -7.95
N VAL A 67 -2.73 13.93 -7.82
CA VAL A 67 -3.72 14.23 -6.77
C VAL A 67 -3.15 13.84 -5.41
N PHE A 68 -2.63 12.62 -5.28
CA PHE A 68 -2.07 12.14 -4.02
C PHE A 68 -0.73 12.79 -3.65
N SER A 69 0.05 13.26 -4.62
CA SER A 69 1.36 13.88 -4.33
C SER A 69 1.27 15.13 -3.46
N ARG A 70 0.10 15.78 -3.42
CA ARG A 70 -0.17 16.95 -2.58
C ARG A 70 -0.28 16.60 -1.09
N TYR A 71 -0.37 15.32 -0.76
CA TYR A 71 -0.63 14.79 0.58
C TYR A 71 0.35 13.67 0.96
N ARG A 72 1.55 13.62 0.37
CA ARG A 72 2.51 12.51 0.59
C ARG A 72 2.87 12.31 2.05
N ASP A 73 2.95 13.39 2.81
CA ASP A 73 3.39 13.37 4.21
C ASP A 73 2.28 12.97 5.19
N ILE A 74 1.06 12.70 4.69
CA ILE A 74 -0.08 12.30 5.50
C ILE A 74 -0.39 10.82 5.25
N PRO A 75 -0.35 9.96 6.29
CA PRO A 75 -0.71 8.56 6.13
C PRO A 75 -2.15 8.38 5.71
N LYS A 76 -2.40 7.29 5.00
CA LYS A 76 -3.69 6.98 4.39
C LYS A 76 -4.10 5.56 4.75
N VAL A 77 -5.34 5.38 5.20
CA VAL A 77 -5.97 4.08 5.36
C VAL A 77 -7.01 3.89 4.27
N THR A 78 -6.94 2.77 3.55
CA THR A 78 -7.98 2.41 2.59
C THR A 78 -9.08 1.63 3.28
N VAL A 79 -10.33 2.03 3.06
CA VAL A 79 -11.52 1.35 3.58
C VAL A 79 -12.24 0.66 2.43
N PHE A 80 -12.36 -0.66 2.53
CA PHE A 80 -13.13 -1.50 1.61
C PHE A 80 -14.35 -2.10 2.30
N GLY A 81 -15.43 -2.31 1.56
CA GLY A 81 -16.64 -2.95 2.07
C GLY A 81 -17.81 -2.84 1.12
N SER A 82 -18.95 -3.40 1.51
CA SER A 82 -20.14 -3.47 0.67
C SER A 82 -20.68 -2.09 0.28
N ALA A 83 -20.98 -1.91 -1.01
CA ALA A 83 -21.75 -0.78 -1.53
C ALA A 83 -23.24 -0.83 -1.11
N ARG A 84 -23.70 -1.94 -0.52
CA ARG A 84 -25.12 -2.21 -0.24
C ARG A 84 -25.50 -2.08 1.24
N THR A 85 -24.52 -1.91 2.13
CA THR A 85 -24.78 -1.75 3.57
C THR A 85 -25.50 -0.41 3.82
N GLY A 86 -26.70 -0.46 4.39
CA GLY A 86 -27.49 0.73 4.71
C GLY A 86 -26.97 1.52 5.92
N LYS A 87 -27.30 2.81 5.99
CA LYS A 87 -26.91 3.70 7.11
C LYS A 87 -27.34 3.22 8.49
N GLY A 88 -28.43 2.46 8.58
CA GLY A 88 -28.95 1.92 9.84
C GLY A 88 -28.33 0.57 10.24
N GLU A 89 -27.42 0.02 9.44
CA GLU A 89 -26.79 -1.26 9.74
C GLU A 89 -25.53 -1.08 10.61
N PRO A 90 -25.26 -2.01 11.56
CA PRO A 90 -24.13 -1.88 12.48
C PRO A 90 -22.77 -1.68 11.81
N ASN A 91 -22.52 -2.35 10.67
CA ASN A 91 -21.27 -2.22 9.93
C ASN A 91 -21.08 -0.82 9.30
N TYR A 92 -22.17 -0.11 8.98
CA TYR A 92 -22.07 1.28 8.51
C TYR A 92 -21.57 2.18 9.63
N GLN A 93 -22.18 2.07 10.82
CA GLN A 93 -21.78 2.85 11.98
C GLN A 93 -20.33 2.56 12.39
N LEU A 94 -19.94 1.27 12.40
CA LEU A 94 -18.57 0.88 12.69
C LEU A 94 -17.55 1.49 11.71
N ALA A 95 -17.86 1.49 10.41
CA ALA A 95 -17.00 2.09 9.38
C ALA A 95 -16.90 3.62 9.51
N TYR A 96 -18.01 4.27 9.86
CA TYR A 96 -18.03 5.70 10.16
C TYR A 96 -17.15 6.03 11.38
N ASP A 97 -17.33 5.31 12.48
CA ASP A 97 -16.58 5.55 13.73
C ASP A 97 -15.09 5.26 13.57
N PHE A 98 -14.75 4.20 12.84
CA PHE A 98 -13.36 3.89 12.48
C PHE A 98 -12.70 5.03 11.69
N ALA A 99 -13.34 5.48 10.61
CA ALA A 99 -12.81 6.55 9.77
C ALA A 99 -12.67 7.88 10.54
N ARG A 100 -13.68 8.23 11.34
CA ARG A 100 -13.67 9.40 12.23
C ARG A 100 -12.49 9.36 13.18
N THR A 101 -12.25 8.22 13.82
CA THR A 101 -11.16 8.04 14.80
C THR A 101 -9.79 8.14 14.13
N MET A 102 -9.61 7.47 12.97
CA MET A 102 -8.37 7.54 12.20
C MET A 102 -8.02 8.98 11.78
N VAL A 103 -9.00 9.76 11.33
CA VAL A 103 -8.77 11.15 10.93
C VAL A 103 -8.56 12.07 12.14
N HIS A 104 -9.52 12.13 13.06
CA HIS A 104 -9.56 13.18 14.07
C HIS A 104 -8.67 12.92 15.27
N GLU A 105 -8.34 11.65 15.55
CA GLU A 105 -7.52 11.28 16.71
C GLU A 105 -6.11 10.84 16.31
N ARG A 106 -5.92 10.39 15.06
CA ARG A 106 -4.63 9.91 14.57
C ARG A 106 -4.03 10.75 13.43
N GLY A 107 -4.78 11.67 12.83
CA GLY A 107 -4.28 12.55 11.76
C GLY A 107 -4.05 11.84 10.42
N TRP A 108 -4.74 10.72 10.18
CA TRP A 108 -4.70 10.00 8.91
C TRP A 108 -5.71 10.60 7.92
N MET A 109 -5.62 10.18 6.67
CA MET A 109 -6.67 10.36 5.67
C MET A 109 -7.28 9.03 5.27
N VAL A 110 -8.50 9.05 4.74
CA VAL A 110 -9.23 7.87 4.32
C VAL A 110 -9.32 7.80 2.80
N VAL A 111 -9.07 6.63 2.23
CA VAL A 111 -9.26 6.36 0.80
C VAL A 111 -10.36 5.32 0.66
N THR A 112 -11.33 5.55 -0.23
CA THR A 112 -12.42 4.59 -0.49
C THR A 112 -12.65 4.44 -1.99
N GLY A 113 -13.52 3.50 -2.37
CA GLY A 113 -13.97 3.36 -3.75
C GLY A 113 -14.99 4.41 -4.23
N ALA A 114 -15.31 5.42 -3.41
CA ALA A 114 -16.26 6.50 -3.69
C ALA A 114 -17.74 6.11 -3.85
N GLY A 115 -18.08 4.82 -3.80
CA GLY A 115 -19.46 4.35 -3.90
C GLY A 115 -20.28 4.55 -2.62
N PRO A 116 -21.53 4.04 -2.59
CA PRO A 116 -22.40 4.04 -1.41
C PRO A 116 -21.96 3.02 -0.34
N GLY A 117 -22.77 2.85 0.70
CA GLY A 117 -22.57 1.84 1.74
C GLY A 117 -21.34 2.10 2.61
N ILE A 118 -20.51 1.07 2.84
CA ILE A 118 -19.31 1.19 3.68
C ILE A 118 -18.35 2.26 3.15
N MET A 119 -18.18 2.36 1.82
CA MET A 119 -17.32 3.39 1.23
C MET A 119 -17.81 4.79 1.59
N GLN A 120 -19.13 4.99 1.54
CA GLN A 120 -19.73 6.24 1.98
C GLN A 120 -19.58 6.47 3.48
N ALA A 121 -19.76 5.44 4.32
CA ALA A 121 -19.54 5.54 5.76
C ALA A 121 -18.11 5.99 6.09
N GLY A 122 -17.12 5.43 5.38
CA GLY A 122 -15.72 5.81 5.52
C GLY A 122 -15.47 7.28 5.12
N ASN A 123 -16.04 7.74 4.00
CA ASN A 123 -15.92 9.15 3.61
C ASN A 123 -16.68 10.10 4.56
N GLU A 124 -17.87 9.71 5.00
CA GLU A 124 -18.70 10.48 5.94
C GLU A 124 -18.01 10.62 7.31
N GLY A 125 -17.39 9.55 7.82
CA GLY A 125 -16.64 9.57 9.07
C GLY A 125 -15.36 10.40 9.00
N ALA A 126 -14.65 10.34 7.87
CA ALA A 126 -13.44 11.11 7.65
C ALA A 126 -13.70 12.61 7.38
N GLY A 127 -14.82 12.92 6.71
CA GLY A 127 -15.08 14.24 6.15
C GLY A 127 -14.41 14.47 4.79
N ALA A 128 -14.96 15.41 4.02
CA ALA A 128 -14.51 15.71 2.65
C ALA A 128 -13.05 16.19 2.60
N ASP A 129 -12.62 16.96 3.60
CA ASP A 129 -11.28 17.52 3.70
C ASP A 129 -10.21 16.50 4.13
N HIS A 130 -10.59 15.26 4.44
CA HIS A 130 -9.66 14.21 4.86
C HIS A 130 -9.90 12.88 4.14
N SER A 131 -10.67 12.86 3.06
CA SER A 131 -10.90 11.64 2.29
C SER A 131 -10.74 11.76 0.78
N PHE A 132 -10.46 10.63 0.14
CA PHE A 132 -10.32 10.46 -1.30
C PHE A 132 -11.29 9.42 -1.83
N GLY A 133 -11.74 9.63 -3.06
CA GLY A 133 -12.56 8.70 -3.81
C GLY A 133 -11.82 8.14 -5.01
N VAL A 134 -11.39 6.88 -4.94
CA VAL A 134 -10.78 6.14 -6.04
C VAL A 134 -11.90 5.42 -6.80
N ASN A 135 -12.58 6.18 -7.66
CA ASN A 135 -13.80 5.76 -8.35
C ASN A 135 -13.50 4.93 -9.61
N ILE A 136 -14.44 4.07 -10.00
CA ILE A 136 -14.42 3.34 -11.27
C ILE A 136 -15.60 3.77 -12.13
N ARG A 137 -15.37 4.06 -13.41
CA ARG A 137 -16.45 4.42 -14.34
C ARG A 137 -17.25 3.17 -14.71
N LEU A 138 -18.48 3.08 -14.22
CA LEU A 138 -19.43 2.04 -14.59
C LEU A 138 -20.59 2.63 -15.40
N PRO A 139 -21.17 1.88 -16.36
CA PRO A 139 -22.24 2.40 -17.24
C PRO A 139 -23.54 2.79 -16.52
N PHE A 140 -23.69 2.41 -15.25
CA PHE A 140 -24.94 2.49 -14.48
C PHE A 140 -24.76 3.15 -13.10
N GLU A 141 -23.54 3.56 -12.75
CA GLU A 141 -23.21 4.16 -11.46
C GLU A 141 -22.54 5.51 -11.74
N ASP A 142 -23.36 6.57 -11.73
CA ASP A 142 -22.98 7.87 -12.32
C ASP A 142 -22.35 8.85 -11.32
N SER A 143 -22.35 8.57 -10.01
CA SER A 143 -21.90 9.55 -9.03
C SER A 143 -21.21 8.95 -7.81
N ALA A 144 -20.08 9.55 -7.44
CA ALA A 144 -19.48 9.36 -6.12
C ALA A 144 -20.45 9.79 -5.01
N ASN A 145 -20.26 9.27 -3.80
CA ASN A 145 -21.02 9.65 -2.63
C ASN A 145 -20.80 11.14 -2.25
N PRO A 146 -21.74 11.78 -1.53
CA PRO A 146 -21.75 13.24 -1.35
C PRO A 146 -20.74 13.75 -0.30
N TYR A 147 -19.95 12.88 0.33
CA TYR A 147 -19.01 13.24 1.41
C TYR A 147 -17.58 13.45 0.92
N LEU A 148 -17.41 13.58 -0.40
CA LEU A 148 -16.12 13.75 -1.05
C LEU A 148 -16.00 15.13 -1.69
N ASP A 149 -14.81 15.72 -1.57
CA ASP A 149 -14.43 16.85 -2.40
C ASP A 149 -14.20 16.37 -3.85
N THR A 150 -14.81 17.06 -4.80
CA THR A 150 -14.65 16.82 -6.24
C THR A 150 -13.19 16.82 -6.71
N GLU A 151 -12.30 17.59 -6.08
CA GLU A 151 -10.87 17.61 -6.42
C GLU A 151 -10.11 16.35 -5.98
N ARG A 152 -10.73 15.53 -5.12
CA ARG A 152 -10.15 14.31 -4.52
C ARG A 152 -10.80 13.04 -5.03
N ILE A 153 -11.61 13.16 -6.08
CA ILE A 153 -12.18 12.02 -6.81
C ILE A 153 -11.30 11.71 -8.02
N ILE A 154 -10.64 10.56 -7.97
CA ILE A 154 -9.85 10.04 -9.09
C ILE A 154 -10.70 9.01 -9.82
N ASN A 155 -11.00 9.29 -11.08
CA ASN A 155 -11.85 8.44 -11.90
C ASN A 155 -11.00 7.53 -12.80
N PHE A 156 -11.03 6.23 -12.51
CA PHE A 156 -10.41 5.20 -13.32
C PHE A 156 -11.41 4.62 -14.33
N LYS A 157 -10.90 4.24 -15.50
CA LYS A 157 -11.62 3.43 -16.48
C LYS A 157 -11.32 1.95 -16.30
N TYR A 158 -10.09 1.60 -15.91
CA TYR A 158 -9.66 0.22 -15.77
C TYR A 158 -9.50 -0.18 -14.30
N PHE A 159 -9.91 -1.39 -13.97
CA PHE A 159 -9.79 -1.92 -12.60
C PHE A 159 -8.34 -2.09 -12.17
N PHE A 160 -7.42 -2.50 -13.04
CA PHE A 160 -6.03 -2.75 -12.65
C PHE A 160 -5.29 -1.46 -12.24
N THR A 161 -5.48 -0.35 -12.96
CA THR A 161 -4.89 0.94 -12.56
C THR A 161 -5.51 1.46 -11.27
N ARG A 162 -6.81 1.25 -11.07
CA ARG A 162 -7.51 1.56 -9.82
C ARG A 162 -6.91 0.81 -8.63
N LYS A 163 -6.73 -0.51 -8.78
CA LYS A 163 -6.14 -1.39 -7.76
C LYS A 163 -4.72 -0.97 -7.40
N VAL A 164 -3.88 -0.68 -8.40
CA VAL A 164 -2.54 -0.10 -8.17
C VAL A 164 -2.64 1.23 -7.41
N GLY A 165 -3.59 2.09 -7.74
CA GLY A 165 -3.84 3.34 -7.03
C GLY A 165 -4.15 3.14 -5.53
N PHE A 166 -4.97 2.15 -5.17
CA PHE A 166 -5.21 1.83 -3.76
C PHE A 166 -3.95 1.37 -3.04
N ILE A 167 -3.24 0.40 -3.61
CA ILE A 167 -2.05 -0.18 -2.97
C ILE A 167 -0.94 0.86 -2.81
N LYS A 168 -0.65 1.61 -3.88
CA LYS A 168 0.43 2.62 -3.90
C LYS A 168 0.28 3.69 -2.83
N GLU A 169 -0.95 4.14 -2.63
CA GLU A 169 -1.23 5.36 -1.88
C GLU A 169 -1.68 5.06 -0.45
N SER A 170 -1.75 3.78 -0.06
CA SER A 170 -2.21 3.37 1.27
C SER A 170 -1.06 2.88 2.13
N HIS A 171 -1.16 3.20 3.41
CA HIS A 171 -0.27 2.70 4.44
C HIS A 171 -0.94 1.56 5.20
N ALA A 172 -2.27 1.59 5.34
CA ALA A 172 -3.04 0.55 6.02
C ALA A 172 -4.35 0.24 5.28
N PHE A 173 -4.97 -0.90 5.62
CA PHE A 173 -6.24 -1.33 5.03
C PHE A 173 -7.23 -1.78 6.11
N ALA A 174 -8.46 -1.28 6.02
CA ALA A 174 -9.59 -1.71 6.83
C ALA A 174 -10.68 -2.33 5.95
N LEU A 175 -10.94 -3.61 6.17
CA LEU A 175 -11.82 -4.44 5.36
C LEU A 175 -13.10 -4.73 6.15
N PHE A 176 -14.23 -4.25 5.66
CA PHE A 176 -15.55 -4.50 6.24
C PHE A 176 -16.32 -5.54 5.43
N PRO A 177 -17.38 -6.16 5.99
CA PRO A 177 -18.20 -7.12 5.26
C PRO A 177 -18.66 -6.61 3.90
N GLY A 178 -18.48 -7.47 2.89
CA GLY A 178 -18.49 -7.08 1.50
C GLY A 178 -18.99 -8.16 0.54
N GLY A 179 -19.14 -7.77 -0.73
CA GLY A 179 -19.40 -8.69 -1.82
C GLY A 179 -18.12 -9.07 -2.57
N PHE A 180 -18.25 -9.43 -3.84
CA PHE A 180 -17.11 -9.81 -4.68
C PHE A 180 -16.07 -8.70 -4.86
N GLY A 181 -16.47 -7.43 -4.92
CA GLY A 181 -15.50 -6.33 -5.03
C GLY A 181 -14.56 -6.28 -3.82
N THR A 182 -15.13 -6.34 -2.61
CA THR A 182 -14.35 -6.37 -1.37
C THR A 182 -13.47 -7.61 -1.29
N MET A 183 -13.97 -8.78 -1.69
CA MET A 183 -13.17 -10.01 -1.69
C MET A 183 -12.06 -10.01 -2.74
N ASP A 184 -12.30 -9.42 -3.92
CA ASP A 184 -11.29 -9.21 -4.95
C ASP A 184 -10.15 -8.33 -4.42
N GLU A 185 -10.46 -7.20 -3.79
CA GLU A 185 -9.47 -6.33 -3.13
C GLU A 185 -8.77 -7.03 -1.95
N THR A 186 -9.51 -7.81 -1.15
CA THR A 186 -8.95 -8.57 -0.01
C THR A 186 -7.94 -9.60 -0.45
N PHE A 187 -8.29 -10.48 -1.41
CA PHE A 187 -7.39 -11.52 -1.88
C PHE A 187 -6.21 -10.96 -2.67
N GLU A 188 -6.39 -9.89 -3.44
CA GLU A 188 -5.28 -9.21 -4.10
C GLU A 188 -4.28 -8.67 -3.08
N LEU A 189 -4.75 -7.94 -2.07
CA LEU A 189 -3.90 -7.38 -1.01
C LEU A 189 -3.14 -8.47 -0.24
N LEU A 190 -3.84 -9.53 0.21
CA LEU A 190 -3.22 -10.64 0.92
C LEU A 190 -2.16 -11.34 0.05
N THR A 191 -2.44 -11.52 -1.25
CA THR A 191 -1.49 -12.13 -2.18
C THR A 191 -0.26 -11.23 -2.42
N LEU A 192 -0.45 -9.91 -2.55
CA LEU A 192 0.65 -8.97 -2.74
C LEU A 192 1.59 -8.97 -1.53
N VAL A 193 1.03 -8.96 -0.31
CA VAL A 193 1.83 -9.05 0.92
C VAL A 193 2.51 -10.41 1.04
N GLN A 194 1.79 -11.51 0.84
CA GLN A 194 2.32 -12.88 0.93
C GLN A 194 3.48 -13.13 -0.05
N THR A 195 3.45 -12.50 -1.23
CA THR A 195 4.46 -12.68 -2.29
C THR A 195 5.55 -11.60 -2.28
N GLY A 196 5.45 -10.59 -1.40
CA GLY A 196 6.37 -9.46 -1.36
C GLY A 196 6.31 -8.56 -2.59
N LYS A 197 5.14 -8.46 -3.20
CA LYS A 197 4.86 -7.56 -4.33
C LYS A 197 4.26 -6.22 -3.88
N SER A 198 4.00 -6.07 -2.60
CA SER A 198 3.83 -4.80 -1.91
C SER A 198 4.78 -4.73 -0.72
N ASP A 199 4.94 -3.55 -0.15
CA ASP A 199 5.45 -3.42 1.20
C ASP A 199 4.51 -4.11 2.21
N LEU A 200 5.00 -4.31 3.43
CA LEU A 200 4.15 -4.77 4.52
C LEU A 200 3.21 -3.63 4.93
N HIS A 201 1.93 -3.98 5.10
CA HIS A 201 0.88 -3.09 5.54
C HIS A 201 0.10 -3.75 6.68
N PRO A 202 -0.36 -3.01 7.71
CA PRO A 202 -1.34 -3.52 8.64
C PRO A 202 -2.71 -3.62 7.95
N ILE A 203 -3.32 -4.79 8.07
CA ILE A 203 -4.61 -5.13 7.48
C ILE A 203 -5.55 -5.56 8.60
N VAL A 204 -6.63 -4.81 8.79
CA VAL A 204 -7.67 -5.12 9.77
C VAL A 204 -8.95 -5.52 9.06
N LEU A 205 -9.50 -6.67 9.42
CA LEU A 205 -10.82 -7.12 9.01
C LEU A 205 -11.79 -6.77 10.14
N LEU A 206 -12.58 -5.74 9.90
CA LEU A 206 -13.50 -5.15 10.87
C LEU A 206 -14.92 -5.59 10.60
N GLU A 207 -15.62 -6.05 11.63
CA GLU A 207 -17.06 -6.27 11.54
C GLU A 207 -17.75 -5.92 12.85
N ALA A 208 -19.00 -5.54 12.78
CA ALA A 208 -19.81 -5.31 13.96
C ALA A 208 -19.98 -6.62 14.75
N GLU A 209 -20.02 -6.51 16.08
CA GLU A 209 -20.20 -7.68 16.95
C GLU A 209 -21.49 -8.44 16.58
N GLY A 210 -21.36 -9.78 16.52
CA GLY A 210 -22.48 -10.68 16.23
C GLY A 210 -22.81 -10.86 14.75
N THR A 211 -22.06 -10.29 13.79
CA THR A 211 -22.32 -10.53 12.35
C THR A 211 -21.69 -11.80 11.79
N GLY A 212 -20.55 -12.27 12.32
CA GLY A 212 -19.93 -13.57 12.00
C GLY A 212 -19.36 -13.71 10.58
N TYR A 213 -19.24 -12.62 9.83
CA TYR A 213 -18.73 -12.60 8.47
C TYR A 213 -17.24 -12.96 8.42
N TRP A 214 -16.41 -12.30 9.24
CA TRP A 214 -14.97 -12.56 9.26
C TRP A 214 -14.62 -13.82 10.04
N GLU A 215 -15.47 -14.23 11.00
CA GLU A 215 -15.37 -15.57 11.61
C GLU A 215 -15.51 -16.68 10.55
N THR A 216 -16.54 -16.60 9.70
CA THR A 216 -16.75 -17.55 8.60
C THR A 216 -15.57 -17.56 7.62
N PHE A 217 -15.06 -16.38 7.26
CA PHE A 217 -13.87 -16.26 6.42
C PHE A 217 -12.64 -16.90 7.08
N ASN A 218 -12.40 -16.62 8.36
CA ASN A 218 -11.29 -17.20 9.12
C ASN A 218 -11.38 -18.72 9.21
N GLN A 219 -12.58 -19.27 9.35
CA GLN A 219 -12.79 -20.71 9.33
C GLN A 219 -12.35 -21.29 7.98
N PHE A 220 -12.79 -20.71 6.87
CA PHE A 220 -12.34 -21.11 5.53
C PHE A 220 -10.82 -21.00 5.35
N VAL A 221 -10.21 -19.89 5.78
CA VAL A 221 -8.75 -19.71 5.71
C VAL A 221 -8.01 -20.79 6.50
N ARG A 222 -8.49 -21.13 7.70
CA ARG A 222 -7.82 -22.11 8.57
C ARG A 222 -8.05 -23.56 8.14
N GLU A 223 -9.29 -23.92 7.84
CA GLU A 223 -9.65 -25.31 7.52
C GLU A 223 -9.27 -25.69 6.09
N ASP A 224 -9.56 -24.82 5.12
CA ASP A 224 -9.34 -25.12 3.71
C ASP A 224 -7.98 -24.64 3.23
N LEU A 225 -7.62 -23.36 3.43
CA LEU A 225 -6.37 -22.85 2.89
C LEU A 225 -5.17 -23.40 3.67
N LEU A 226 -5.15 -23.20 4.99
CA LEU A 226 -4.05 -23.68 5.83
C LEU A 226 -4.10 -25.20 6.02
N GLY A 227 -5.27 -25.76 6.35
CA GLY A 227 -5.43 -27.20 6.61
C GLY A 227 -5.06 -28.09 5.42
N LYS A 228 -5.15 -27.57 4.18
CA LYS A 228 -4.72 -28.27 2.96
C LYS A 228 -3.35 -27.82 2.44
N GLY A 229 -2.64 -26.96 3.18
CA GLY A 229 -1.29 -26.50 2.83
C GLY A 229 -1.22 -25.56 1.63
N LEU A 230 -2.27 -24.80 1.35
CA LEU A 230 -2.32 -23.78 0.28
C LEU A 230 -1.70 -22.44 0.71
N ILE A 231 -1.57 -22.22 2.02
CA ILE A 231 -0.85 -21.09 2.64
C ILE A 231 0.03 -21.62 3.78
N SER A 232 0.99 -20.80 4.21
CA SER A 232 1.86 -21.12 5.35
C SER A 232 1.19 -20.70 6.68
N PRO A 233 1.54 -21.33 7.81
CA PRO A 233 1.01 -20.91 9.12
C PRO A 233 1.22 -19.43 9.43
N ASP A 234 2.38 -18.88 9.03
CA ASP A 234 2.72 -17.47 9.27
C ASP A 234 1.90 -16.48 8.43
N ASP A 235 1.25 -16.94 7.34
CA ASP A 235 0.40 -16.07 6.52
C ASP A 235 -0.85 -15.61 7.29
N LEU A 236 -1.21 -16.31 8.38
CA LEU A 236 -2.27 -15.88 9.30
C LEU A 236 -1.91 -14.60 10.08
N SER A 237 -0.64 -14.22 10.12
CA SER A 237 -0.19 -12.97 10.76
C SER A 237 -0.32 -11.75 9.85
N ILE A 238 -0.65 -11.94 8.57
CA ILE A 238 -0.77 -10.84 7.59
C ILE A 238 -1.93 -9.90 7.96
N TYR A 239 -2.99 -10.42 8.59
CA TYR A 239 -4.18 -9.65 8.94
C TYR A 239 -4.63 -9.89 10.38
N LYS A 240 -5.45 -8.98 10.91
CA LYS A 240 -6.11 -9.12 12.21
C LYS A 240 -7.61 -8.92 12.09
N THR A 241 -8.39 -9.73 12.80
CA THR A 241 -9.85 -9.58 12.87
C THR A 241 -10.26 -8.95 14.20
N THR A 242 -11.17 -7.97 14.19
CA THR A 242 -11.67 -7.34 15.42
C THR A 242 -13.02 -6.66 15.18
N SER A 243 -13.80 -6.50 16.25
CA SER A 243 -15.07 -5.76 16.26
C SER A 243 -15.01 -4.41 16.98
N SER A 244 -13.85 -4.07 17.54
CA SER A 244 -13.60 -2.78 18.21
C SER A 244 -12.82 -1.83 17.30
N VAL A 245 -13.28 -0.58 17.24
CA VAL A 245 -12.60 0.52 16.54
C VAL A 245 -11.24 0.77 17.16
N GLU A 246 -11.16 0.80 18.49
CA GLU A 246 -9.93 1.05 19.25
C GLU A 246 -8.88 -0.01 18.90
N ASN A 247 -9.22 -1.29 18.97
CA ASN A 247 -8.30 -2.38 18.60
C ASN A 247 -7.84 -2.31 17.14
N ALA A 248 -8.70 -1.83 16.23
CA ALA A 248 -8.37 -1.66 14.82
C ALA A 248 -7.35 -0.54 14.61
N VAL A 249 -7.61 0.60 15.24
CA VAL A 249 -6.77 1.79 15.20
C VAL A 249 -5.42 1.50 15.84
N ASP A 250 -5.43 0.80 16.98
CA ASP A 250 -4.21 0.44 17.71
C ASP A 250 -3.38 -0.57 16.93
N GLU A 251 -3.97 -1.56 16.26
CA GLU A 251 -3.24 -2.45 15.35
C GLU A 251 -2.52 -1.67 14.23
N ILE A 252 -3.22 -0.72 13.59
CA ILE A 252 -2.65 0.08 12.50
C ILE A 252 -1.55 1.01 13.01
N CYS A 253 -1.76 1.68 14.14
CA CYS A 253 -0.79 2.63 14.67
C CYS A 253 0.43 1.92 15.26
N HIS A 254 0.22 0.80 15.96
CA HIS A 254 1.29 0.01 16.57
C HIS A 254 2.20 -0.64 15.54
N PHE A 255 1.68 -1.01 14.37
CA PHE A 255 2.50 -1.47 13.25
C PHE A 255 3.58 -0.46 12.85
N TYR A 256 3.36 0.83 13.09
CA TYR A 256 4.32 1.92 12.84
C TYR A 256 4.94 2.48 14.12
N ALA A 257 4.87 1.78 15.26
CA ALA A 257 5.44 2.25 16.52
C ALA A 257 6.97 2.37 16.44
N ASN A 258 7.63 1.40 15.81
CA ASN A 258 9.05 1.43 15.52
C ASN A 258 9.34 1.33 14.03
N TYR A 259 8.62 0.49 13.28
CA TYR A 259 8.80 0.31 11.85
C TYR A 259 8.42 1.57 11.06
N GLN A 260 9.29 1.98 10.14
CA GLN A 260 9.04 3.09 9.22
C GLN A 260 8.78 2.59 7.79
N SER A 261 9.77 1.89 7.23
CA SER A 261 9.78 1.47 5.84
C SER A 261 10.80 0.36 5.63
N GLN A 262 10.78 -0.22 4.44
CA GLN A 262 11.75 -1.22 4.02
C GLN A 262 12.26 -0.92 2.61
N ARG A 263 13.47 -1.41 2.31
CA ARG A 263 14.07 -1.30 0.98
C ARG A 263 15.03 -2.45 0.72
N TYR A 264 15.07 -2.93 -0.52
CA TYR A 264 16.13 -3.81 -0.96
C TYR A 264 17.30 -3.04 -1.58
N VAL A 265 18.52 -3.33 -1.11
CA VAL A 265 19.77 -2.83 -1.71
C VAL A 265 20.69 -4.03 -1.92
N ASP A 266 21.05 -4.33 -3.17
CA ASP A 266 21.97 -5.42 -3.54
C ASP A 266 21.65 -6.79 -2.90
N GLY A 267 20.35 -7.08 -2.73
CA GLY A 267 19.88 -8.35 -2.14
C GLY A 267 19.82 -8.37 -0.61
N LEU A 268 20.19 -7.27 0.05
CA LEU A 268 19.98 -7.03 1.47
C LEU A 268 18.62 -6.36 1.69
N LEU A 269 17.80 -6.89 2.59
CA LEU A 269 16.59 -6.22 3.05
C LEU A 269 16.97 -5.29 4.19
N ILE A 270 16.69 -4.00 4.02
CA ILE A 270 16.89 -2.96 5.01
C ILE A 270 15.53 -2.61 5.58
N ILE A 271 15.39 -2.63 6.90
CA ILE A 271 14.22 -2.19 7.63
C ILE A 271 14.59 -0.95 8.43
N ARG A 272 13.90 0.15 8.18
CA ARG A 272 14.10 1.43 8.86
C ARG A 272 13.20 1.52 10.07
N LEU A 273 13.76 2.07 11.14
CA LEU A 273 13.21 2.10 12.47
C LEU A 273 13.32 3.50 13.07
N HIS A 274 12.37 3.83 13.95
CA HIS A 274 12.46 5.01 14.81
C HIS A 274 13.56 4.87 15.87
N GLN A 275 13.76 3.66 16.37
CA GLN A 275 14.75 3.35 17.40
C GLN A 275 15.42 2.00 17.09
N ALA A 276 16.76 2.00 17.10
CA ALA A 276 17.54 0.79 16.94
C ALA A 276 17.31 -0.18 18.12
N PRO A 277 17.27 -1.51 17.88
CA PRO A 277 17.24 -2.50 18.95
C PRO A 277 18.52 -2.43 19.80
N SER A 278 18.41 -2.77 21.09
CA SER A 278 19.60 -2.98 21.92
C SER A 278 20.39 -4.21 21.45
N ALA A 279 21.62 -4.39 21.95
CA ALA A 279 22.39 -5.58 21.64
C ALA A 279 21.73 -6.88 22.14
N GLU A 280 21.00 -6.81 23.26
CA GLU A 280 20.24 -7.93 23.81
C GLU A 280 19.02 -8.27 22.93
N ASP A 281 18.25 -7.24 22.53
CA ASP A 281 17.13 -7.42 21.61
C ASP A 281 17.57 -7.98 20.26
N LEU A 282 18.69 -7.48 19.73
CA LEU A 282 19.23 -7.95 18.46
C LEU A 282 19.66 -9.43 18.54
N ALA A 283 20.23 -9.86 19.67
CA ALA A 283 20.58 -11.26 19.90
C ALA A 283 19.32 -12.15 19.95
N ARG A 284 18.28 -11.72 20.67
CA ARG A 284 17.00 -12.42 20.72
C ARG A 284 16.34 -12.52 19.34
N LEU A 285 16.30 -11.42 18.59
CA LEU A 285 15.74 -11.40 17.24
C LEU A 285 16.50 -12.33 16.29
N ASN A 286 17.83 -12.41 16.40
CA ASN A 286 18.64 -13.34 15.62
C ASN A 286 18.35 -14.80 15.95
N GLU A 287 18.08 -15.14 17.21
CA GLU A 287 17.68 -16.48 17.60
C GLU A 287 16.29 -16.81 17.03
N GLU A 288 15.31 -15.94 17.30
CA GLU A 288 13.90 -16.15 16.98
C GLU A 288 13.60 -16.17 15.46
N PHE A 289 14.27 -15.33 14.68
CA PHE A 289 14.02 -15.15 13.24
C PHE A 289 15.15 -15.66 12.36
N SER A 290 16.01 -16.54 12.88
CA SER A 290 17.09 -17.18 12.11
C SER A 290 16.57 -17.94 10.87
N ASP A 291 15.33 -18.43 10.91
CA ASP A 291 14.68 -19.17 9.82
C ASP A 291 14.41 -18.34 8.56
N ILE A 292 14.31 -17.01 8.69
CA ILE A 292 14.13 -16.09 7.56
C ILE A 292 15.42 -15.39 7.11
N VAL A 293 16.56 -15.71 7.71
CA VAL A 293 17.89 -15.19 7.33
C VAL A 293 18.60 -16.19 6.43
N ALA A 294 18.71 -15.87 5.14
CA ALA A 294 19.36 -16.73 4.14
C ALA A 294 20.88 -16.85 4.34
N LYS A 295 21.52 -15.81 4.90
CA LYS A 295 22.96 -15.76 5.15
C LYS A 295 23.27 -14.72 6.22
N GLY A 296 24.21 -15.04 7.11
CA GLY A 296 24.69 -14.10 8.12
C GLY A 296 23.71 -13.99 9.27
N ALA A 297 23.46 -12.75 9.70
CA ALA A 297 22.64 -12.40 10.85
C ALA A 297 21.80 -11.16 10.53
N ILE A 298 20.88 -10.83 11.41
CA ILE A 298 20.23 -9.52 11.48
C ILE A 298 21.22 -8.57 12.16
N GLU A 299 21.55 -7.47 11.50
CA GLU A 299 22.56 -6.50 11.97
C GLU A 299 21.99 -5.08 12.00
N VAL A 300 22.37 -4.29 13.00
CA VAL A 300 22.17 -2.83 12.95
C VAL A 300 23.22 -2.24 12.02
N ILE A 301 22.80 -1.45 11.03
CA ILE A 301 23.69 -0.88 10.03
C ILE A 301 23.51 0.64 9.91
N GLU A 302 24.53 1.31 9.36
CA GLU A 302 24.41 2.68 8.88
C GLU A 302 23.75 2.72 7.49
N ALA A 303 23.34 3.91 7.04
CA ALA A 303 22.71 4.09 5.73
C ALA A 303 23.66 3.60 4.63
N THR A 304 23.14 2.79 3.71
CA THR A 304 23.95 2.28 2.60
C THR A 304 24.30 3.40 1.62
N PRO A 305 25.38 3.28 0.82
CA PRO A 305 25.72 4.28 -0.20
C PRO A 305 24.57 4.56 -1.19
N ALA A 306 23.74 3.55 -1.49
CA ALA A 306 22.57 3.72 -2.34
C ALA A 306 21.48 4.58 -1.67
N GLU A 307 21.19 4.35 -0.39
CA GLU A 307 20.24 5.18 0.36
C GLU A 307 20.73 6.62 0.53
N VAL A 308 22.03 6.81 0.80
CA VAL A 308 22.65 8.15 0.90
C VAL A 308 22.56 8.89 -0.43
N LYS A 309 22.81 8.21 -1.55
CA LYS A 309 22.69 8.80 -2.90
C LYS A 309 21.27 9.28 -3.19
N ASP A 310 20.27 8.51 -2.75
CA ASP A 310 18.87 8.79 -3.02
C ASP A 310 18.22 9.70 -1.97
N GLY A 311 18.94 10.07 -0.90
CA GLY A 311 18.41 10.88 0.21
C GLY A 311 17.31 10.17 1.01
N ASP A 312 17.34 8.84 1.06
CA ASP A 312 16.24 7.99 1.50
C ASP A 312 16.33 7.71 3.02
N SER A 313 15.70 8.58 3.81
CA SER A 313 15.61 8.46 5.29
C SER A 313 16.96 8.17 5.95
N ILE A 314 17.99 8.95 5.57
CA ILE A 314 19.39 8.74 5.99
C ILE A 314 19.60 8.80 7.52
N ASP A 315 18.75 9.52 8.24
CA ASP A 315 18.84 9.70 9.69
C ASP A 315 18.08 8.61 10.49
N ALA A 316 17.34 7.73 9.83
CA ALA A 316 16.60 6.67 10.52
C ALA A 316 17.54 5.61 11.12
N SER A 317 17.16 5.03 12.27
CA SER A 317 17.78 3.78 12.71
C SER A 317 17.42 2.66 11.72
N ARG A 318 18.22 1.60 11.61
CA ARG A 318 17.90 0.50 10.69
C ARG A 318 18.57 -0.80 11.07
N VAL A 319 17.88 -1.89 10.77
CA VAL A 319 18.43 -3.24 10.75
C VAL A 319 18.45 -3.76 9.33
N ALA A 320 19.35 -4.69 9.06
CA ALA A 320 19.44 -5.33 7.77
C ALA A 320 19.62 -6.84 7.91
N LEU A 321 19.06 -7.57 6.95
CA LEU A 321 19.19 -9.02 6.87
C LEU A 321 19.19 -9.47 5.41
N HIS A 322 19.89 -10.56 5.12
CA HIS A 322 19.71 -11.28 3.86
C HIS A 322 18.44 -12.12 3.93
N PHE A 323 17.28 -11.48 3.77
CA PHE A 323 15.99 -12.16 3.83
C PHE A 323 15.89 -13.24 2.74
N THR A 324 15.32 -14.40 3.09
CA THR A 324 15.14 -15.53 2.15
C THR A 324 14.24 -15.22 0.96
N ARG A 325 13.49 -14.11 1.01
CA ARG A 325 12.45 -13.72 0.03
C ARG A 325 11.33 -14.76 -0.05
N ARG A 326 11.13 -15.46 1.06
CA ARG A 326 10.08 -16.46 1.29
C ARG A 326 9.51 -16.20 2.68
N SER A 327 8.26 -16.58 2.92
CA SER A 327 7.61 -16.43 4.23
C SER A 327 7.41 -14.96 4.67
N TYR A 328 6.72 -14.16 3.85
CA TYR A 328 6.42 -12.76 4.21
C TYR A 328 5.49 -12.64 5.43
N GLY A 329 4.68 -13.65 5.74
CA GLY A 329 3.98 -13.73 7.02
C GLY A 329 4.93 -13.78 8.23
N ARG A 330 6.07 -14.48 8.10
CA ARG A 330 7.10 -14.51 9.15
C ARG A 330 7.88 -13.21 9.22
N LEU A 331 8.10 -12.53 8.08
CA LEU A 331 8.63 -11.17 8.05
C LEU A 331 7.68 -10.17 8.75
N ARG A 332 6.36 -10.35 8.60
CA ARG A 332 5.36 -9.56 9.33
C ARG A 332 5.48 -9.75 10.85
N GLN A 333 5.64 -10.99 11.32
CA GLN A 333 5.89 -11.27 12.73
C GLN A 333 7.21 -10.65 13.23
N PHE A 334 8.25 -10.60 12.39
CA PHE A 334 9.50 -9.90 12.70
C PHE A 334 9.29 -8.40 12.88
N VAL A 335 8.49 -7.77 12.02
CA VAL A 335 8.11 -6.36 12.17
C VAL A 335 7.30 -6.13 13.46
N ASP A 336 6.36 -7.01 13.78
CA ASP A 336 5.62 -6.92 15.04
C ASP A 336 6.59 -6.99 16.24
N ALA A 337 7.54 -7.92 16.24
CA ALA A 337 8.55 -8.05 17.29
C ALA A 337 9.47 -6.82 17.42
N LEU A 338 9.75 -6.10 16.33
CA LEU A 338 10.49 -4.84 16.33
C LEU A 338 9.66 -3.68 16.92
N ASN A 339 8.34 -3.70 16.72
CA ASN A 339 7.42 -2.71 17.28
C ASN A 339 7.21 -2.90 18.79
N GLU A 340 7.32 -4.12 19.31
CA GLU A 340 7.28 -4.39 20.76
C GLU A 340 8.52 -3.89 21.53
N LEU A 341 9.59 -3.50 20.84
CA LEU A 341 10.82 -3.00 21.48
C LEU A 341 10.71 -1.57 21.99
N VAL A 342 9.66 -0.86 21.59
CA VAL A 342 9.46 0.55 21.94
C VAL A 342 8.15 0.69 22.70
N GLU A 343 8.13 1.64 23.63
CA GLU A 343 6.87 2.09 24.21
C GLU A 343 5.98 2.66 23.10
N PRO A 344 4.67 2.34 23.11
CA PRO A 344 3.73 2.89 22.14
C PRO A 344 3.79 4.42 22.14
N ARG A 345 4.28 5.02 21.04
CA ARG A 345 4.29 6.48 20.88
C ARG A 345 3.01 6.94 20.18
N PRO A 346 2.51 8.15 20.49
CA PRO A 346 1.48 8.77 19.68
C PRO A 346 2.00 8.93 18.25
N VAL A 347 1.28 8.32 17.31
CA VAL A 347 1.40 8.32 15.84
C VAL A 347 2.66 8.98 15.29
N VAL A 348 3.56 8.17 14.74
CA VAL A 348 4.57 8.66 13.82
C VAL A 348 4.03 8.57 12.39
N HIS A 349 4.19 9.64 11.62
CA HIS A 349 3.86 9.62 10.20
C HIS A 349 4.77 8.60 9.50
N PRO A 350 4.23 7.55 8.87
CA PRO A 350 5.05 6.67 8.06
C PRO A 350 5.68 7.50 6.93
N PRO A 351 6.95 7.24 6.58
CA PRO A 351 7.55 7.88 5.42
C PRO A 351 6.79 7.49 4.14
N PRO A 352 6.93 8.27 3.05
CA PRO A 352 6.23 7.98 1.80
C PRO A 352 6.56 6.56 1.31
N THR A 353 5.56 5.86 0.78
CA THR A 353 5.72 4.56 0.12
C THR A 353 6.57 4.73 -1.15
N PHE A 354 7.72 4.05 -1.22
CA PHE A 354 8.67 4.15 -2.33
C PHE A 354 8.87 2.86 -3.14
N ASN A 355 8.06 1.83 -2.94
CA ASN A 355 8.19 0.58 -3.70
C ASN A 355 6.85 0.15 -4.33
N ILE A 356 6.79 0.17 -5.67
CA ILE A 356 5.96 -0.71 -6.50
C ILE A 356 6.83 -1.26 -7.63
#